data_AF-A0A0K1PNU2-F1
#
_entry.id   AF-A0A0K1PNU2-F1
#
_cell.length_a   1.000
_cell.length_b   1.000
_cell.length_c   1.000
_cell.angle_alpha   90.00
_cell.angle_beta   90.00
_cell.angle_gamma   90.00
#
_symmetry.space_group_name_H-M   'P 1'
#
loop_
_entity.id
_entity.type
_entity.pdbx_description
1 polymer ?
#
loop_
_entity_poly.entity_id
_entity_poly.type
_entity_poly.pdbx_seq_one_letter_code
_entity_poly.pdbx_strand_id
1 'polypeptide(L)' 'MSDSTCALLTNGKVYCWGANYYGQIGNGKARMPTLVPEEVVLP' A
#
# COMPACT_ATOMS: atom_id res chain seq x y z
N MET A 1 -3.91 15.63 -0.22
CA MET A 1 -4.44 14.25 -0.21
C MET A 1 -3.39 13.38 0.44
N SER A 2 -3.60 13.00 1.70
CA SER A 2 -2.71 12.16 2.51
C SER A 2 -3.29 10.75 2.72
N ASP A 3 -4.37 10.44 2.02
CA ASP A 3 -5.15 9.23 2.25
C ASP A 3 -4.48 8.03 1.58
N SER A 4 -4.46 6.94 2.34
CA SER A 4 -3.91 5.65 1.92
C SER A 4 -4.97 4.61 2.20
N THR A 5 -5.11 3.63 1.32
CA THR A 5 -6.15 2.60 1.40
C THR A 5 -5.50 1.24 1.23
N CYS A 6 -5.98 0.25 1.97
CA CYS A 6 -5.54 -1.13 1.86
C CYS A 6 -6.75 -2.06 1.75
N ALA A 7 -6.58 -3.18 1.04
CA ALA A 7 -7.56 -4.23 0.90
C ALA A 7 -6.92 -5.59 1.25
N LEU A 8 -7.61 -6.37 2.08
CA LEU A 8 -7.32 -7.78 2.32
C LEU A 8 -8.20 -8.60 1.37
N LEU A 9 -7.59 -9.41 0.53
CA LEU A 9 -8.31 -10.29 -0.40
C LEU A 9 -8.65 -11.62 0.29
N THR A 10 -9.63 -12.33 -0.28
CA THR A 10 -10.07 -13.65 0.21
C THR A 10 -8.98 -14.72 0.16
N ASN A 11 -7.94 -14.52 -0.65
CA ASN A 11 -6.77 -15.40 -0.74
C ASN A 11 -5.67 -15.04 0.29
N GLY A 12 -5.93 -14.11 1.21
CA GLY A 12 -5.00 -13.70 2.25
C GLY A 12 -3.97 -12.65 1.82
N LYS A 13 -3.95 -12.24 0.55
CA LYS A 13 -3.04 -11.18 0.08
C LYS A 13 -3.52 -9.80 0.51
N VAL A 14 -2.57 -8.91 0.77
CA VAL A 14 -2.83 -7.50 1.08
C VAL A 14 -2.35 -6.64 -0.07
N TYR A 15 -3.20 -5.72 -0.52
CA TYR A 15 -2.83 -4.70 -1.49
C TYR A 15 -3.09 -3.32 -0.91
N CYS A 16 -2.14 -2.41 -1.06
CA CYS A 16 -2.26 -1.04 -0.57
C CYS A 16 -1.98 -0.02 -1.69
N TRP A 17 -2.64 1.13 -1.62
CA TRP A 17 -2.44 2.25 -2.55
C TRP A 17 -2.75 3.60 -1.92
N GLY A 18 -2.45 4.67 -2.67
CA GLY A 18 -2.65 6.06 -2.26
C GLY A 18 -1.35 6.74 -1.86
N ALA A 19 -1.47 7.69 -0.93
CA ALA A 19 -0.32 8.41 -0.40
C ALA A 19 0.70 7.45 0.23
N ASN A 20 1.98 7.76 0.08
CA ASN A 20 3.06 6.93 0.64
C ASN A 20 4.23 7.77 1.17
N TYR A 21 3.96 9.02 1.57
CA TYR A 21 5.03 9.92 1.98
C TYR A 21 5.86 9.38 3.16
N TYR A 22 5.21 8.65 4.06
CA TYR A 22 5.79 8.07 5.27
C TYR A 22 6.06 6.56 5.16
N GLY A 23 5.87 5.95 3.98
CA GLY A 23 5.95 4.49 3.84
C GLY A 23 4.69 3.75 4.30
N GLN A 24 3.57 4.46 4.46
CA GLN A 24 2.37 3.93 5.10
C GLN A 24 1.67 2.79 4.36
N ILE A 25 1.99 2.55 3.07
CA ILE A 25 1.42 1.44 2.30
C ILE A 25 2.22 0.15 2.43
N GLY A 26 3.40 0.15 3.07
CA GLY A 26 4.13 -1.07 3.41
C GLY A 26 4.86 -1.77 2.25
N ASN A 27 5.04 -1.12 1.08
CA ASN A 27 5.70 -1.70 -0.09
C ASN A 27 7.25 -1.56 -0.11
N GLY A 28 7.85 -1.19 1.03
CA GLY A 28 9.30 -0.93 1.12
C GLY A 28 9.79 0.36 0.46
N LYS A 29 8.89 1.18 -0.10
CA LYS A 29 9.19 2.50 -0.69
C LYS A 29 8.58 3.60 0.18
N ALA A 30 9.14 4.81 0.13
CA ALA A 30 8.59 6.01 0.75
C ALA A 30 8.62 7.18 -0.23
N ARG A 31 7.88 8.26 0.08
CA ARG A 31 7.77 9.51 -0.72
C ARG A 31 7.06 9.38 -2.07
N MET A 32 6.90 8.18 -2.60
CA MET A 32 6.23 7.94 -3.89
C MET A 32 4.82 7.37 -3.68
N PRO A 33 3.75 8.13 -3.95
CA PRO A 33 2.40 7.59 -3.92
C PRO A 33 2.21 6.55 -5.02
N THR A 34 1.24 5.66 -4.85
CA THR A 34 0.80 4.76 -5.92
C THR A 34 -0.69 4.95 -6.16
N LEU A 35 -1.07 5.03 -7.44
CA LEU A 35 -2.48 5.16 -7.85
C LEU A 35 -3.10 3.81 -8.22
N VAL A 36 -2.32 2.73 -8.10
CA VAL A 36 -2.76 1.36 -8.34
C VAL A 36 -2.46 0.50 -7.10
N PRO A 37 -3.30 -0.51 -6.80
CA PRO A 37 -3.03 -1.46 -5.72
C PRO A 37 -1.70 -2.19 -5.95
N GLU A 38 -0.78 -2.10 -5.00
CA GLU A 38 0.48 -2.86 -4.99
C GLU A 38 0.42 -3.93 -3.90
N GLU A 39 0.90 -5.13 -4.21
CA GLU A 39 0.93 -6.24 -3.24
C GLU A 39 1.95 -5.93 -2.14
N VAL A 40 1.51 -5.97 -0.89
CA VAL A 40 2.36 -5.83 0.29
C VAL A 40 2.83 -7.22 0.69
N VAL A 41 4.14 -7.47 0.59
CA VAL A 41 4.75 -8.72 1.03
C VAL A 41 4.95 -8.65 2.54
N LEU A 42 4.15 -9.42 3.27
CA LEU A 42 4.25 -9.55 4.73
C LEU A 42 5.39 -10.53 5.09
N PRO A 43 6.13 -10.30 6.20
CA PRO A 43 7.10 -11.26 6.73
C PRO A 43 6.43 -12.52 7.28
#